data_AF-A0A9X4D529-F1
#
_entry.id   AF-A0A9X4D529-F1
#
_cell.length_a   1.000
_cell.length_b   1.000
_cell.length_c   1.000
_cell.angle_alpha   90.00
_cell.angle_beta   90.00
_cell.angle_gamma   90.00
#
_symmetry.space_group_name_H-M   'P 1'
#
loop_
_entity.id
_entity.type
_entity.pdbx_description
1 polymer ?
#
loop_
_entity_poly.entity_id
_entity_poly.type
_entity_poly.pdbx_seq_one_letter_code
_entity_poly.pdbx_strand_id
1 'polypeptide(L)'
;MFDTPKMIMANAPDLLEQVAMTVSSNGAHGFKQIKSLISSPRLADFWIQDLNTEGLREVGDSFLSRHSMIGDWDCKSYGIELSKWEKIKAESIMLEYDDLKKAHAQNHTVTRLQIWPFNPSTLSCEAMKLAVAVSYTALELNYEPRIFGAINEMLEEYGIDADPDM
;
A
#
# COMPACT_ATOMS: atom_id res chain seq x y z
N MET A 1 1.27 6.38 32.87
CA MET A 1 2.17 5.44 32.17
C MET A 1 1.46 5.13 30.87
N PHE A 2 1.87 5.78 29.78
CA PHE A 2 1.24 5.53 28.48
C PHE A 2 1.77 4.18 28.01
N ASP A 3 0.96 3.14 28.17
CA ASP A 3 1.21 1.85 27.52
C ASP A 3 1.26 2.17 26.03
N THR A 4 2.45 2.11 25.45
CA THR A 4 2.62 2.42 24.03
C THR A 4 1.89 1.31 23.30
N PRO A 5 0.82 1.57 22.53
CA PRO A 5 0.07 0.51 21.90
C PRO A 5 1.06 -0.34 21.09
N LYS A 6 1.12 -1.62 21.41
CA LYS A 6 2.00 -2.57 20.72
C LYS A 6 1.64 -2.50 19.25
N MET A 7 2.60 -2.12 18.41
CA MET A 7 2.39 -2.05 16.97
C MET A 7 1.83 -3.39 16.46
N ILE A 8 0.74 -3.31 15.71
CA ILE A 8 0.01 -4.43 15.15
C ILE A 8 0.60 -4.73 13.77
N MET A 9 0.90 -5.99 13.50
CA MET A 9 1.35 -6.39 12.17
C MET A 9 0.20 -6.29 11.16
N ALA A 10 0.47 -5.80 9.95
CA ALA A 10 -0.55 -5.67 8.90
C ALA A 10 -1.18 -7.01 8.45
N ASN A 11 -0.59 -8.15 8.81
CA ASN A 11 -1.13 -9.49 8.60
C ASN A 11 -1.66 -10.16 9.88
N ALA A 12 -1.87 -9.42 10.96
CA ALA A 12 -2.46 -9.97 12.17
C ALA A 12 -3.86 -10.55 11.87
N PRO A 13 -4.18 -11.79 12.28
CA PRO A 13 -5.48 -12.41 12.02
C PRO A 13 -6.67 -11.62 12.59
N ASP A 14 -6.44 -10.90 13.68
CA ASP A 14 -7.38 -10.09 14.45
C ASP A 14 -7.20 -8.59 14.23
N LEU A 15 -6.52 -8.19 13.13
CA LEU A 15 -6.22 -6.79 12.80
C LEU A 15 -7.45 -5.88 12.90
N LEU A 16 -8.57 -6.28 12.30
CA LEU A 16 -9.79 -5.46 12.26
C LEU A 16 -10.39 -5.24 13.65
N GLU A 17 -10.40 -6.28 14.49
CA GLU A 17 -10.91 -6.21 15.86
C GLU A 17 -10.03 -5.27 16.70
N GLN A 18 -8.71 -5.44 16.62
CA GLN A 18 -7.78 -4.59 17.37
C GLN A 18 -7.86 -3.11 16.92
N VAL A 19 -8.02 -2.85 15.61
CA VAL A 19 -8.23 -1.49 15.08
C VAL A 19 -9.54 -0.90 15.59
N ALA A 20 -10.65 -1.65 15.54
CA ALA A 20 -11.95 -1.19 16.03
C ALA A 20 -11.95 -0.89 17.55
N MET A 21 -11.17 -1.65 18.33
CA MET A 21 -11.02 -1.41 19.78
C MET A 21 -10.16 -0.18 20.10
N THR A 22 -9.19 0.15 19.24
CA THR A 22 -8.15 1.15 19.53
C THR A 22 -8.43 2.50 18.89
N VAL A 23 -8.98 2.50 17.68
CA VAL A 23 -9.26 3.72 16.92
C VAL A 23 -10.65 4.21 17.31
N SER A 24 -10.70 5.30 18.06
CA SER A 24 -11.95 5.97 18.40
C SER A 24 -12.47 6.72 17.17
N SER A 25 -13.70 6.45 16.74
CA SER A 25 -14.36 6.96 15.53
C SER A 25 -14.74 8.46 15.55
N ASN A 26 -13.98 9.31 16.26
CA ASN A 26 -14.30 10.71 16.49
C ASN A 26 -13.28 11.69 15.85
N GLY A 27 -13.06 11.60 14.53
CA GLY A 27 -12.47 12.68 13.70
C GLY A 27 -11.12 12.41 13.03
N ALA A 28 -10.56 13.45 12.40
CA ALA A 28 -9.33 13.56 11.57
C ALA A 28 -8.05 12.84 12.08
N HIS A 29 -8.04 12.40 13.33
CA HIS A 29 -6.93 11.65 13.92
C HIS A 29 -6.94 10.16 13.60
N GLY A 30 -8.02 9.63 13.00
CA GLY A 30 -8.17 8.20 12.70
C GLY A 30 -7.02 7.65 11.87
N PHE A 31 -6.65 8.32 10.77
CA PHE A 31 -5.56 7.84 9.94
C PHE A 31 -4.17 7.97 10.57
N LYS A 32 -3.90 9.09 11.28
CA LYS A 32 -2.64 9.26 12.03
C LYS A 32 -2.50 8.17 13.11
N GLN A 33 -3.60 7.78 13.76
CA GLN A 33 -3.64 6.67 14.72
C GLN A 33 -3.39 5.32 14.05
N ILE A 34 -4.01 5.06 12.90
CA ILE A 34 -3.80 3.81 12.16
C ILE A 34 -2.35 3.66 11.71
N LYS A 35 -1.71 4.74 11.24
CA LYS A 35 -0.28 4.73 10.87
C LYS A 35 0.66 4.52 12.04
N SER A 36 0.28 4.94 13.26
CA SER A 36 1.08 4.67 14.46
C SER A 36 0.80 3.30 15.07
N LEU A 37 -0.38 2.73 14.80
CA LEU A 37 -0.85 1.46 15.32
C LEU A 37 -0.45 0.26 14.46
N ILE A 38 -0.53 0.38 13.13
CA ILE A 38 -0.29 -0.74 12.19
C ILE A 38 1.08 -0.57 11.53
N SER A 39 1.86 -1.65 11.50
CA SER A 39 3.13 -1.68 10.77
C SER A 39 2.91 -1.51 9.27
N SER A 40 3.69 -0.65 8.60
CA SER A 40 3.70 -0.64 7.13
C SER A 40 4.18 -1.98 6.59
N PRO A 41 3.44 -2.64 5.67
CA PRO A 41 3.89 -3.86 5.04
C PRO A 41 4.90 -3.59 3.90
N ARG A 42 5.03 -2.36 3.41
CA ARG A 42 5.92 -2.05 2.28
C ARG A 42 7.35 -1.89 2.76
N LEU A 43 8.20 -2.85 2.39
CA LEU A 43 9.64 -2.84 2.68
C LEU A 43 10.44 -2.05 1.65
N ALA A 44 10.07 -2.19 0.37
CA ALA A 44 10.73 -1.55 -0.77
C ALA A 44 9.79 -1.53 -1.98
N ASP A 45 10.12 -0.70 -2.97
CA ASP A 45 9.50 -0.70 -4.29
C ASP A 45 10.54 -0.65 -5.41
N PHE A 46 10.26 -1.37 -6.49
CA PHE A 46 11.08 -1.44 -7.69
C PHE A 46 10.23 -1.28 -8.94
N TRP A 47 10.79 -0.66 -9.97
CA TRP A 47 10.19 -0.65 -11.30
C TRP A 47 10.74 -1.84 -12.08
N ILE A 48 9.86 -2.76 -12.49
CA ILE A 48 10.27 -3.98 -13.18
C ILE A 48 9.70 -3.98 -14.59
N GLN A 49 10.57 -4.23 -15.57
CA GLN A 49 10.19 -4.40 -16.96
C GLN A 49 9.66 -5.83 -17.19
N ASP A 50 8.54 -5.94 -17.89
CA ASP A 50 7.94 -7.19 -18.38
C ASP A 50 7.79 -8.28 -17.31
N LEU A 51 7.49 -7.87 -16.06
CA LEU A 51 7.28 -8.78 -14.94
C LEU A 51 6.11 -9.73 -15.22
N ASN A 52 6.30 -11.03 -14.98
CA ASN A 52 5.17 -11.95 -14.91
C ASN A 52 4.36 -11.67 -13.64
N THR A 53 3.15 -11.13 -13.82
CA THR A 53 2.25 -10.75 -12.72
C THR A 53 1.31 -11.88 -12.27
N GLU A 54 1.43 -13.08 -12.87
CA GLU A 54 0.59 -14.22 -12.49
C GLU A 54 0.77 -14.60 -11.02
N GLY A 55 -0.35 -14.67 -10.30
CA GLY A 55 -0.38 -14.97 -8.87
C GLY A 55 0.18 -13.84 -7.98
N LEU A 56 0.45 -12.66 -8.53
CA LEU A 56 0.69 -11.45 -7.74
C LEU A 56 -0.63 -10.75 -7.42
N ARG A 57 -0.63 -9.99 -6.32
CA ARG A 57 -1.80 -9.25 -5.86
C ARG A 57 -1.59 -7.76 -6.13
N GLU A 58 -2.61 -7.07 -6.62
CA GLU A 58 -2.56 -5.62 -6.73
C GLU A 58 -2.52 -4.97 -5.34
N VAL A 59 -1.61 -4.01 -5.19
CA VAL A 59 -1.39 -3.22 -3.96
C VAL A 59 -1.08 -1.77 -4.36
N GLY A 60 -0.95 -0.85 -3.41
CA GLY A 60 -0.62 0.55 -3.72
C GLY A 60 -1.65 1.18 -4.66
N ASP A 61 -1.18 1.93 -5.65
CA ASP A 61 -2.03 2.77 -6.50
C ASP A 61 -3.06 1.96 -7.29
N SER A 62 -2.71 0.78 -7.83
CA SER A 62 -3.66 -0.09 -8.53
C SER A 62 -4.76 -0.65 -7.63
N PHE A 63 -4.43 -0.96 -6.36
CA PHE A 63 -5.45 -1.34 -5.39
C PHE A 63 -6.32 -0.13 -5.03
N LEU A 64 -5.68 1.02 -4.78
CA LEU A 64 -6.35 2.26 -4.42
C LEU A 64 -7.32 2.74 -5.50
N SER A 65 -6.93 2.70 -6.78
CA SER A 65 -7.76 3.04 -7.94
C SER A 65 -8.97 2.11 -8.13
N ARG A 66 -8.94 0.87 -7.60
CA ARG A 66 -10.13 0.01 -7.59
C ARG A 66 -11.15 0.37 -6.52
N HIS A 67 -10.70 1.06 -5.48
CA HIS A 67 -11.48 1.39 -4.29
C HIS A 67 -11.69 2.90 -4.12
N SER A 68 -11.36 3.69 -5.14
CA SER A 68 -11.54 5.14 -5.17
C SER A 68 -11.69 5.63 -6.61
N MET A 69 -12.10 6.88 -6.78
CA MET A 69 -12.17 7.50 -8.10
C MET A 69 -10.81 8.00 -8.64
N ILE A 70 -9.67 7.62 -8.05
CA ILE A 70 -8.35 7.97 -8.61
C ILE A 70 -8.12 7.17 -9.89
N GLY A 71 -8.00 7.92 -10.99
CA GLY A 71 -7.68 7.38 -12.32
C GLY A 71 -6.41 6.53 -12.33
N ASP A 72 -6.39 5.57 -13.26
CA ASP A 72 -5.30 4.63 -13.45
C ASP A 72 -3.96 5.35 -13.60
N TRP A 73 -3.00 5.03 -12.72
CA TRP A 73 -1.59 5.34 -12.96
C TRP A 73 -1.08 4.51 -14.15
N ASP A 74 -0.16 5.06 -14.94
CA ASP A 74 0.35 4.43 -16.17
C ASP A 74 1.02 3.07 -15.92
N CYS A 75 1.52 2.84 -14.70
CA CYS A 75 2.15 1.59 -14.28
C CYS A 75 1.29 0.90 -13.23
N LYS A 76 0.92 -0.36 -13.48
CA LYS A 76 0.22 -1.18 -12.47
C LYS A 76 1.16 -1.53 -11.32
N SER A 77 0.60 -1.62 -10.12
CA SER A 77 1.34 -1.89 -8.89
C SER A 77 0.92 -3.22 -8.26
N TYR A 78 1.91 -4.08 -8.06
CA TYR A 78 1.73 -5.44 -7.53
C TYR A 78 2.59 -5.66 -6.29
N GLY A 79 2.10 -6.48 -5.37
CA GLY A 79 2.78 -6.88 -4.16
C GLY A 79 3.32 -8.31 -4.25
N ILE A 80 4.52 -8.50 -3.72
CA ILE A 80 5.18 -9.81 -3.62
C ILE A 80 5.79 -10.00 -2.23
N GLU A 81 5.75 -11.22 -1.71
CA GLU A 81 6.46 -11.57 -0.48
C GLU A 81 7.97 -11.55 -0.69
N LEU A 82 8.72 -11.03 0.28
CA LEU A 82 10.18 -10.97 0.28
C LEU A 82 10.84 -12.31 -0.09
N SER A 83 10.38 -13.42 0.47
CA SER A 83 10.94 -14.75 0.19
C SER A 83 10.77 -15.19 -1.27
N LYS A 84 9.71 -14.74 -1.96
CA LYS A 84 9.47 -14.98 -3.39
C LYS A 84 10.27 -13.99 -4.24
N TRP A 85 10.38 -12.74 -3.81
CA TRP A 85 11.20 -11.73 -4.47
C TRP A 85 12.66 -12.14 -4.58
N GLU A 86 13.25 -12.61 -3.49
CA GLU A 86 14.64 -13.05 -3.42
C GLU A 86 15.00 -14.13 -4.46
N LYS A 87 14.02 -14.93 -4.89
CA LYS A 87 14.19 -15.98 -5.90
C LYS A 87 14.20 -15.47 -7.33
N ILE A 88 13.45 -14.40 -7.61
CA ILE A 88 13.26 -13.89 -8.98
C ILE A 88 14.05 -12.61 -9.27
N LYS A 89 14.56 -11.93 -8.23
CA LYS A 89 15.21 -10.61 -8.38
C LYS A 89 16.43 -10.62 -9.30
N ALA A 90 17.17 -11.73 -9.38
CA ALA A 90 18.35 -11.86 -10.21
C ALA A 90 18.02 -11.95 -11.71
N GLU A 91 16.80 -12.41 -12.04
CA GLU A 91 16.31 -12.57 -13.41
C GLU A 91 15.42 -11.39 -13.83
N SER A 92 15.08 -10.50 -12.89
CA SER A 92 14.21 -9.35 -13.12
C SER A 92 14.99 -8.17 -13.67
N ILE A 93 14.44 -7.51 -14.70
CA ILE A 93 15.00 -6.26 -15.24
C ILE A 93 14.47 -5.10 -14.39
N MET A 94 15.29 -4.61 -13.46
CA MET A 94 14.99 -3.42 -12.67
C MET A 94 15.31 -2.16 -13.47
N LEU A 95 14.37 -1.23 -13.51
CA LEU A 95 14.50 0.06 -14.19
C LEU A 95 14.74 1.16 -13.16
N GLU A 96 15.64 2.08 -13.48
CA GLU A 96 15.75 3.36 -12.79
C GLU A 96 14.71 4.34 -13.34
N TYR A 97 14.44 5.42 -12.59
CA TYR A 97 13.41 6.40 -12.95
C TYR A 97 13.61 6.99 -14.37
N ASP A 98 14.85 7.24 -14.76
CA ASP A 98 15.18 7.81 -16.08
C ASP A 98 14.95 6.82 -17.23
N ASP A 99 14.97 5.51 -16.94
CA ASP A 99 14.77 4.45 -17.94
C ASP A 99 13.29 4.15 -18.21
N LEU A 100 12.38 4.59 -17.34
CA LEU A 100 10.93 4.34 -17.48
C LEU A 100 10.38 4.85 -18.81
N LYS A 101 10.74 6.09 -19.18
CA LYS A 101 10.29 6.69 -20.45
C LYS A 101 10.77 5.90 -21.66
N LYS A 102 12.00 5.38 -21.61
CA LYS A 102 12.58 4.58 -22.68
C LYS A 102 11.87 3.23 -22.79
N ALA A 103 11.61 2.57 -21.66
CA ALA A 103 10.87 1.31 -21.63
C ALA A 103 9.46 1.48 -22.23
N HIS A 104 8.73 2.52 -21.83
CA HIS A 104 7.41 2.83 -22.42
C HIS A 104 7.48 3.14 -23.92
N ALA A 105 8.47 3.93 -24.37
CA ALA A 105 8.67 4.23 -25.79
C ALA A 105 8.99 2.97 -26.63
N GLN A 106 9.55 1.94 -25.99
CA GLN A 106 9.85 0.64 -26.60
C GLN A 106 8.69 -0.35 -26.48
N ASN A 107 7.52 0.08 -25.96
CA ASN A 107 6.34 -0.74 -25.70
C ASN A 107 6.57 -1.88 -24.70
N HIS A 108 7.52 -1.71 -23.78
CA HIS A 108 7.65 -2.63 -22.65
C HIS A 108 6.58 -2.36 -21.60
N THR A 109 6.14 -3.42 -20.91
CA THR A 109 5.27 -3.28 -19.76
C THR A 109 6.12 -2.89 -18.55
N VAL A 110 5.75 -1.84 -17.84
CA VAL A 110 6.43 -1.43 -16.61
C VAL A 110 5.48 -1.66 -15.43
N THR A 111 5.97 -2.39 -14.42
CA THR A 111 5.24 -2.70 -13.19
C THR A 111 5.94 -2.09 -11.99
N ARG A 112 5.18 -1.46 -11.10
CA ARG A 112 5.66 -1.08 -9.76
C ARG A 112 5.51 -2.27 -8.81
N LEU A 113 6.60 -2.93 -8.48
CA LEU A 113 6.60 -4.08 -7.58
C LEU A 113 6.91 -3.63 -6.15
N GLN A 114 5.95 -3.82 -5.23
CA GLN A 114 6.18 -3.61 -3.79
C GLN A 114 6.57 -4.91 -3.10
N ILE A 115 7.63 -4.87 -2.30
CA ILE A 115 8.11 -6.02 -1.52
C ILE A 115 7.52 -5.96 -0.12
N TRP A 116 6.82 -7.02 0.29
CA TRP A 116 6.15 -7.13 1.58
C TRP A 116 6.74 -8.27 2.44
N PRO A 117 6.68 -8.22 3.78
CA PRO A 117 7.22 -9.26 4.64
C PRO A 117 6.38 -10.55 4.64
N PHE A 118 5.17 -10.51 4.07
CA PHE A 118 4.26 -11.64 3.92
C PHE A 118 3.57 -11.57 2.55
N ASN A 119 2.95 -12.66 2.12
CA ASN A 119 2.23 -12.72 0.85
C ASN A 119 0.94 -11.86 0.92
N PRO A 120 0.81 -10.78 0.12
CA PRO A 120 -0.37 -9.91 0.18
C PRO A 120 -1.67 -10.64 -0.16
N SER A 121 -1.61 -11.72 -0.95
CA SER A 121 -2.78 -12.53 -1.31
C SER A 121 -3.43 -13.26 -0.13
N THR A 122 -2.78 -13.32 1.04
CA THR A 122 -3.37 -13.93 2.24
C THR A 122 -4.28 -12.99 3.02
N LEU A 123 -4.28 -11.69 2.69
CA LEU A 123 -5.14 -10.72 3.37
C LEU A 123 -6.58 -10.80 2.84
N SER A 124 -7.55 -10.61 3.74
CA SER A 124 -8.90 -10.25 3.34
C SER A 124 -8.89 -8.89 2.63
N CYS A 125 -9.95 -8.57 1.90
CA CYS A 125 -10.10 -7.25 1.27
C CYS A 125 -9.96 -6.13 2.32
N GLU A 126 -10.54 -6.32 3.51
CA GLU A 126 -10.64 -5.28 4.53
C GLU A 126 -9.28 -5.05 5.20
N ALA A 127 -8.55 -6.14 5.49
CA ALA A 127 -7.18 -6.06 5.96
C ALA A 127 -6.25 -5.45 4.89
N MET A 128 -6.49 -5.74 3.60
CA MET A 128 -5.73 -5.16 2.50
C MET A 128 -5.94 -3.64 2.40
N LYS A 129 -7.17 -3.13 2.57
CA LYS A 129 -7.42 -1.68 2.59
C LYS A 129 -6.57 -0.98 3.65
N LEU A 130 -6.54 -1.51 4.87
CA LEU A 130 -5.70 -0.97 5.95
C LEU A 130 -4.20 -1.08 5.62
N ALA A 131 -3.76 -2.26 5.17
CA ALA A 131 -2.37 -2.53 4.83
C ALA A 131 -1.84 -1.61 3.71
N VAL A 132 -2.64 -1.38 2.67
CA VAL A 132 -2.32 -0.44 1.58
C VAL A 132 -2.31 0.99 2.08
N ALA A 133 -3.30 1.40 2.89
CA ALA A 133 -3.36 2.76 3.42
C ALA A 133 -2.11 3.13 4.24
N VAL A 134 -1.63 2.23 5.10
CA VAL A 134 -0.41 2.49 5.91
C VAL A 134 0.89 2.30 5.14
N SER A 135 0.85 1.73 3.92
CA SER A 135 2.03 1.51 3.08
C SER A 135 2.62 2.79 2.49
N TYR A 136 1.83 3.86 2.41
CA TYR A 136 2.29 5.16 1.92
C TYR A 136 3.10 5.91 2.96
N THR A 137 4.23 6.47 2.54
CA THR A 137 5.06 7.32 3.38
C THR A 137 4.39 8.67 3.63
N ALA A 138 4.80 9.39 4.68
CA ALA A 138 4.31 10.76 4.90
C ALA A 138 4.65 11.70 3.73
N LEU A 139 5.79 11.46 3.09
CA LEU A 139 6.25 12.25 1.95
C LEU A 139 5.36 12.06 0.72
N GLU A 140 4.99 10.81 0.39
CA GLU A 140 4.06 10.50 -0.70
C GLU A 140 2.69 11.15 -0.49
N LEU A 141 2.17 11.10 0.74
CA LEU A 141 0.89 11.72 1.07
C LEU A 141 0.92 13.26 0.99
N ASN A 142 2.04 13.87 1.38
CA ASN A 142 2.20 15.33 1.30
C ASN A 142 2.35 15.83 -0.14
N TYR A 143 3.02 15.07 -1.01
CA TYR A 143 3.25 15.47 -2.40
C TYR A 143 2.10 15.13 -3.34
N GLU A 144 1.28 14.13 -3.01
CA GLU A 144 0.15 13.71 -3.84
C GLU A 144 -1.16 13.72 -3.03
N PRO A 145 -1.82 14.89 -2.91
CA PRO A 145 -3.09 15.04 -2.20
C PRO A 145 -4.20 14.12 -2.73
N ARG A 146 -4.08 13.65 -3.98
CA ARG A 146 -5.00 12.68 -4.57
C ARG A 146 -4.97 11.38 -3.76
N ILE A 147 -3.78 10.79 -3.55
CA ILE A 147 -3.60 9.53 -2.80
C ILE A 147 -4.30 9.61 -1.45
N PHE A 148 -4.10 10.74 -0.77
CA PHE A 148 -4.74 11.02 0.49
C PHE A 148 -6.28 10.98 0.41
N GLY A 149 -6.87 11.69 -0.55
CA GLY A 149 -8.32 11.67 -0.78
C GLY A 149 -8.88 10.27 -1.11
N ALA A 150 -8.14 9.44 -1.84
CA ALA A 150 -8.58 8.06 -2.09
C ALA A 150 -8.45 7.15 -0.88
N ILE A 151 -7.45 7.36 -0.03
CA ILE A 151 -7.36 6.63 1.24
C ILE A 151 -8.60 6.95 2.10
N ASN A 152 -9.06 8.21 2.10
CA ASN A 152 -10.31 8.57 2.78
C ASN A 152 -11.50 7.85 2.20
N GLU A 153 -11.70 7.93 0.89
CA GLU A 153 -12.82 7.28 0.21
C GLU A 153 -12.83 5.77 0.50
N MET A 154 -11.66 5.12 0.43
CA MET A 154 -11.51 3.69 0.71
C MET A 154 -11.80 3.33 2.19
N LEU A 155 -11.50 4.24 3.12
CA LEU A 155 -11.62 4.01 4.56
C LEU A 155 -12.90 4.61 5.20
N GLU A 156 -13.69 5.36 4.43
CA GLU A 156 -14.92 6.02 4.89
C GLU A 156 -15.91 5.03 5.51
N GLU A 157 -16.05 3.84 4.91
CA GLU A 157 -16.94 2.76 5.38
C GLU A 157 -16.60 2.27 6.80
N TYR A 158 -15.39 2.54 7.29
CA TYR A 158 -14.94 2.17 8.63
C TYR A 158 -15.03 3.34 9.63
N GLY A 159 -15.57 4.49 9.21
CA GLY A 159 -15.62 5.71 10.03
C GLY A 159 -14.24 6.30 10.33
N ILE A 160 -13.25 6.01 9.47
CA ILE A 160 -11.88 6.51 9.60
C ILE A 160 -11.74 7.70 8.66
N ASP A 161 -11.53 8.87 9.26
CA ASP A 161 -11.23 10.10 8.52
C ASP A 161 -9.70 10.33 8.53
N ALA A 162 -9.07 10.35 7.35
CA ALA A 162 -7.77 10.99 7.18
C ALA A 162 -8.06 12.42 6.74
N ASP A 163 -8.18 13.38 7.64
CA ASP A 163 -8.09 14.80 7.26
C ASP A 163 -6.70 15.28 7.72
N PRO A 164 -5.85 15.93 6.89
CA PRO A 164 -4.48 16.22 7.30
C PRO A 164 -4.45 17.38 8.29
N ASP A 165 -5.47 18.25 8.29
CA ASP A 165 -5.46 19.56 8.95
C ASP A 165 -6.81 19.91 9.60
N MET A 166 -6.79 20.05 10.93
CA MET A 166 -7.26 21.31 11.53
C MET A 166 -6.08 22.27 11.55
#